data_AF-C7M987-F1
#
_entry.id   AF-C7M987-F1
#
_cell.length_a   1.000
_cell.length_b   1.000
_cell.length_c   1.000
_cell.angle_alpha   90.00
_cell.angle_beta   90.00
_cell.angle_gamma   90.00
#
_symmetry.space_group_name_H-M   'P 1'
#
loop_
_entity.id
_entity.type
_entity.pdbx_description
1 polymer ?
#
loop_
_entity_poly.entity_id
_entity_poly.type
_entity_poly.pdbx_seq_one_letter_code
_entity_poly.pdbx_strand_id
1 'polypeptide(L)'
;MEALKKEAKDIQSYLEIECSDSPEEMVERIKTLSVYLARSGEMLAKAKYLYNQRTTLEITKTIIAIAKEQYLSATAQNALVKGIAQDEQFLVDWVERINRSCTHQIEALRSLLSYEKENLRITKTGY
;
A
#
# COMPACT_ATOMS: atom_id res chain seq x y z
N MET A 1 -1.33 6.90 14.07
CA MET A 1 -1.98 6.71 12.76
C MET A 1 -1.68 7.86 11.80
N GLU A 2 -1.75 9.12 12.26
CA GLU A 2 -1.51 10.30 11.41
C GLU A 2 -0.17 10.30 10.66
N ALA A 3 0.93 9.89 11.30
CA ALA A 3 2.22 9.78 10.62
C ALA A 3 2.19 8.80 9.43
N LEU A 4 1.52 7.65 9.58
CA LEU A 4 1.36 6.67 8.51
C LEU A 4 0.49 7.20 7.38
N LYS A 5 -0.60 7.92 7.71
CA LYS A 5 -1.46 8.56 6.70
C LYS A 5 -0.72 9.63 5.91
N LYS A 6 0.08 10.45 6.59
CA LYS A 6 0.91 11.47 5.95
C LYS A 6 1.91 10.84 4.99
N GLU A 7 2.67 9.86 5.46
CA GLU A 7 3.66 9.17 4.63
C GLU A 7 3.01 8.42 3.46
N ALA A 8 1.85 7.77 3.68
CA ALA A 8 1.08 7.14 2.61
C ALA A 8 0.64 8.16 1.56
N LYS A 9 0.22 9.36 1.99
CA LYS A 9 -0.14 10.44 1.07
C LYS A 9 1.06 10.94 0.27
N ASP A 10 2.21 11.13 0.92
CA ASP A 10 3.44 11.59 0.26
C ASP A 10 3.88 10.59 -0.82
N ILE A 11 3.86 9.28 -0.52
CA ILE A 11 4.18 8.23 -1.49
C ILE A 11 3.13 8.19 -2.60
N GLN A 12 1.84 8.22 -2.27
CA GLN A 12 0.76 8.23 -3.26
C GLN A 12 0.91 9.38 -4.26
N SER A 13 1.17 10.60 -3.75
CA SER A 13 1.39 11.77 -4.58
C SER A 13 2.59 11.61 -5.51
N TYR A 14 3.67 10.95 -5.07
CA TYR A 14 4.79 10.63 -5.97
C TYR A 14 4.41 9.60 -7.04
N LEU A 15 3.67 8.55 -6.66
CA LEU A 15 3.22 7.50 -7.57
C LEU A 15 2.30 8.02 -8.69
N GLU A 16 1.59 9.13 -8.43
CA GLU A 16 0.70 9.82 -9.37
C GLU A 16 1.44 10.78 -10.33
N ILE A 17 2.75 11.00 -10.15
CA ILE A 17 3.58 11.79 -11.07
C ILE A 17 3.95 10.93 -12.29
N GLU A 18 3.73 11.48 -13.49
CA GLU A 18 4.17 10.87 -14.75
C GLU A 18 5.70 10.78 -14.84
N CYS A 19 6.21 9.68 -15.41
CA CYS A 19 7.62 9.48 -15.69
C CYS A 19 7.85 9.73 -17.17
N SER A 20 8.88 10.50 -17.55
CA SER A 20 9.23 10.62 -18.96
C SER A 20 9.88 9.35 -19.52
N ASP A 21 10.06 9.33 -20.84
CA ASP A 21 10.73 8.24 -21.56
C ASP A 21 12.27 8.31 -21.47
N SER A 22 12.86 9.26 -20.73
CA SER A 22 14.31 9.32 -20.51
C SER A 22 14.81 8.13 -19.68
N PRO A 23 15.77 7.33 -20.18
CA PRO A 23 16.34 6.22 -19.42
C PRO A 23 16.95 6.66 -18.07
N GLU A 24 17.54 7.85 -18.02
CA GLU A 24 18.11 8.42 -16.79
C GLU A 24 17.03 8.66 -15.73
N GLU A 25 15.90 9.25 -16.14
CA GLU A 25 14.75 9.47 -15.24
C GLU A 25 14.14 8.14 -14.79
N MET A 26 13.97 7.17 -15.71
CA MET A 26 13.45 5.84 -15.36
C MET A 26 14.32 5.15 -14.30
N VAL A 27 15.65 5.23 -14.43
CA VAL A 27 16.58 4.66 -13.45
C VAL A 27 16.44 5.35 -12.09
N GLU A 28 16.37 6.68 -12.06
CA GLU A 28 16.20 7.41 -10.80
C GLU A 28 14.85 7.13 -10.15
N ARG A 29 13.81 7.01 -10.96
CA ARG A 29 12.48 6.64 -10.50
C ARG A 29 12.45 5.24 -9.91
N ILE A 30 13.13 4.26 -10.51
CA ILE A 30 13.27 2.90 -9.94
C ILE A 30 13.95 2.94 -8.56
N LYS A 31 15.00 3.73 -8.37
CA LYS A 31 15.69 3.86 -7.06
C LYS A 31 14.72 4.39 -6.00
N THR A 32 14.01 5.47 -6.33
CA THR A 32 13.01 6.06 -5.43
C THR A 32 11.88 5.09 -5.10
N LEU A 33 11.31 4.42 -6.11
CA LEU A 33 10.26 3.41 -5.91
C LEU A 33 10.74 2.23 -5.06
N SER A 34 12.02 1.84 -5.16
CA SER A 34 12.60 0.76 -4.34
C SER A 34 12.63 1.13 -2.85
N VAL A 35 12.93 2.40 -2.53
CA VAL A 35 12.86 2.90 -1.15
C VAL A 35 11.40 2.93 -0.67
N TYR A 36 10.47 3.42 -1.48
CA TYR A 36 9.05 3.43 -1.14
C TYR A 36 8.44 2.04 -1.01
N LEU A 37 8.90 1.06 -1.78
CA LEU A 37 8.49 -0.34 -1.65
C LEU A 37 8.88 -0.88 -0.27
N ALA A 38 10.11 -0.65 0.19
CA ALA A 38 10.56 -1.07 1.51
C ALA A 38 9.78 -0.36 2.63
N ARG A 39 9.65 0.97 2.54
CA ARG A 39 8.94 1.78 3.55
C ARG A 39 7.47 1.40 3.65
N SER A 40 6.77 1.29 2.52
CA SER A 40 5.36 0.88 2.49
C SER A 40 5.15 -0.55 3.00
N GLY A 41 6.14 -1.45 2.84
CA GLY A 41 6.09 -2.78 3.44
C GLY A 41 6.10 -2.74 4.97
N GLU A 42 6.97 -1.92 5.57
CA GLU A 42 6.98 -1.70 7.02
C GLU A 42 5.69 -1.00 7.50
N MET A 43 5.23 0.01 6.76
CA MET A 43 3.96 0.70 7.04
C MET A 43 2.78 -0.27 7.03
N LEU A 44 2.75 -1.23 6.11
CA LEU A 44 1.68 -2.23 6.02
C LEU A 44 1.67 -3.11 7.27
N ALA A 45 2.83 -3.54 7.75
CA ALA A 45 2.93 -4.29 8.99
C ALA A 45 2.42 -3.47 10.20
N LYS A 46 2.79 -2.19 10.28
CA LYS A 46 2.30 -1.27 11.32
C LYS A 46 0.78 -1.04 11.23
N ALA A 47 0.24 -0.85 10.03
CA ALA A 47 -1.20 -0.69 9.82
C ALA A 47 -1.98 -1.94 10.24
N LYS A 48 -1.50 -3.13 9.85
CA LYS A 48 -2.10 -4.41 10.29
C LYS A 48 -2.05 -4.58 11.80
N TYR A 49 -0.95 -4.19 12.44
CA TYR A 49 -0.84 -4.19 13.89
C TYR A 49 -1.89 -3.28 14.55
N LEU A 50 -2.07 -2.05 14.06
CA LEU A 50 -3.08 -1.12 14.58
C LEU A 50 -4.51 -1.66 14.38
N TYR A 51 -4.81 -2.19 13.20
CA TYR A 51 -6.11 -2.82 12.92
C TYR A 51 -6.40 -3.98 13.89
N ASN A 52 -5.42 -4.88 14.08
CA ASN A 52 -5.56 -6.00 15.01
C ASN A 52 -5.72 -5.53 16.46
N GLN A 53 -4.98 -4.49 16.87
CA GLN A 53 -5.13 -3.91 18.20
C GLN A 53 -6.53 -3.31 18.40
N ARG A 54 -7.03 -2.55 17.42
CA ARG A 54 -8.36 -1.93 17.48
C ARG A 54 -9.46 -2.97 17.54
N THR A 55 -9.44 -3.95 16.63
CA THR A 55 -10.40 -5.05 16.62
C THR A 55 -10.37 -5.85 17.92
N THR A 56 -9.18 -6.16 18.46
CA THR A 56 -9.06 -6.90 19.74
C THR A 56 -9.65 -6.11 20.92
N LEU A 57 -9.31 -4.82 21.06
CA LEU A 57 -9.84 -3.96 22.13
C LEU A 57 -11.38 -3.88 22.09
N GLU A 58 -11.93 -3.78 20.89
CA GLU A 58 -13.37 -3.63 20.70
C GLU A 58 -14.11 -4.97 20.82
N ILE A 59 -13.51 -6.09 20.40
CA ILE A 59 -14.02 -7.43 20.72
C ILE A 59 -14.13 -7.61 22.23
N THR A 60 -13.12 -7.21 23.01
CA THR A 60 -13.18 -7.31 24.48
C THR A 60 -14.34 -6.49 25.06
N LYS A 61 -14.54 -5.24 24.61
CA LYS A 61 -15.66 -4.39 25.07
C LYS A 61 -17.03 -4.92 24.63
N THR A 62 -17.11 -5.38 23.39
CA THR A 62 -18.34 -5.88 22.75
C THR A 62 -18.75 -7.20 23.37
N ILE A 63 -17.81 -8.12 23.67
CA ILE A 63 -18.09 -9.34 24.44
C ILE A 63 -18.60 -9.01 25.85
N ILE A 64 -18.03 -8.02 26.54
CA ILE A 64 -18.52 -7.59 27.87
C ILE A 64 -19.96 -7.04 27.78
N ALA A 65 -20.29 -6.30 26.71
CA ALA A 65 -21.64 -5.77 26.48
C ALA A 65 -22.63 -6.88 26.08
N ILE A 66 -22.24 -7.79 25.19
CA ILE A 66 -23.08 -8.90 24.70
C ILE A 66 -23.28 -9.98 25.76
N ALA A 67 -22.29 -10.23 26.63
CA ALA A 67 -22.46 -11.11 27.79
C ALA A 67 -23.54 -10.58 28.75
N LYS A 68 -23.86 -9.28 28.69
CA LYS A 68 -24.97 -8.65 29.41
C LYS A 68 -26.27 -8.63 28.59
N GLU A 69 -26.23 -8.71 27.27
CA GLU A 69 -27.37 -8.55 26.35
C GLU A 69 -27.43 -9.69 25.31
N GLN A 70 -28.07 -10.81 25.67
CA GLN A 70 -28.12 -12.06 24.89
C GLN A 70 -28.92 -12.02 23.54
N TYR A 71 -28.83 -10.97 22.73
CA TYR A 71 -29.78 -10.77 21.62
C TYR A 71 -29.20 -10.58 20.19
N LEU A 72 -27.88 -10.64 19.99
CA LEU A 72 -27.27 -10.42 18.66
C LEU A 72 -26.67 -11.69 18.05
N SER A 73 -26.85 -11.89 16.74
CA SER A 73 -26.23 -12.99 15.99
C SER A 73 -24.73 -12.76 15.78
N ALA A 74 -23.92 -13.83 15.72
CA ALA A 74 -22.46 -13.73 15.52
C ALA A 74 -22.08 -12.90 14.27
N THR A 75 -22.88 -12.98 13.20
CA THR A 75 -22.67 -12.16 11.99
C THR A 75 -22.86 -10.68 12.24
N ALA A 76 -23.92 -10.29 12.96
CA ALA A 76 -24.17 -8.89 13.32
C ALA A 76 -23.07 -8.36 14.27
N GLN A 77 -22.62 -9.19 15.21
CA GLN A 77 -21.51 -8.84 16.12
C GLN A 77 -20.21 -8.58 15.34
N ASN A 78 -19.85 -9.45 14.39
CA ASN A 78 -18.66 -9.28 13.56
C ASN A 78 -18.74 -8.04 12.64
N ALA A 79 -19.92 -7.71 12.14
CA ALA A 79 -20.13 -6.49 11.35
C ALA A 79 -19.91 -5.22 12.19
N LEU A 80 -20.37 -5.20 13.44
CA LEU A 80 -20.14 -4.09 14.37
C LEU A 80 -18.66 -3.91 14.68
N VAL A 81 -17.94 -5.00 15.01
CA VAL A 81 -16.49 -4.96 15.27
C VAL A 81 -15.72 -4.42 14.06
N LYS A 82 -16.08 -4.86 12.84
CA LYS A 82 -15.47 -4.36 11.60
C LYS A 82 -15.77 -2.89 11.35
N GLY A 83 -16.99 -2.43 11.62
CA GLY A 83 -17.37 -1.02 11.48
C GLY A 83 -16.56 -0.10 12.40
N ILE A 84 -16.21 -0.55 13.61
CA ILE A 84 -15.45 0.27 14.56
C ILE A 84 -13.97 0.41 14.15
N ALA A 85 -13.40 -0.58 13.47
CA ALA A 85 -12.01 -0.57 13.01
C ALA A 85 -11.87 -0.18 11.52
N GLN A 86 -12.88 0.50 10.96
CA GLN A 86 -12.94 0.85 9.54
C GLN A 86 -11.78 1.75 9.11
N ASP A 87 -11.36 2.70 9.95
CA ASP A 87 -10.26 3.62 9.63
C ASP A 87 -8.92 2.89 9.56
N GLU A 88 -8.67 1.98 10.50
CA GLU A 88 -7.48 1.14 10.48
C GLU A 88 -7.49 0.20 9.26
N GLN A 89 -8.64 -0.40 8.94
CA GLN A 89 -8.79 -1.26 7.78
C GLN A 89 -8.52 -0.49 6.48
N PHE A 90 -9.09 0.71 6.34
CA PHE A 90 -8.82 1.60 5.21
C PHE A 90 -7.32 1.87 5.05
N LEU A 91 -6.61 2.15 6.15
CA LEU A 91 -5.17 2.38 6.10
C LEU A 91 -4.39 1.13 5.67
N VAL A 92 -4.77 -0.06 6.14
CA VAL A 92 -4.18 -1.33 5.69
C VAL A 92 -4.33 -1.49 4.18
N ASP A 93 -5.56 -1.34 3.68
CA ASP A 93 -5.86 -1.52 2.27
C ASP A 93 -5.12 -0.49 1.42
N TRP A 94 -5.11 0.78 1.85
CA TRP A 94 -4.43 1.84 1.13
C TRP A 94 -2.92 1.61 1.02
N VAL A 95 -2.26 1.27 2.13
CA VAL A 95 -0.80 1.01 2.12
C VAL A 95 -0.47 -0.24 1.32
N GLU A 96 -1.32 -1.28 1.35
CA GLU A 96 -1.15 -2.46 0.50
C GLU A 96 -1.21 -2.07 -0.99
N ARG A 97 -2.17 -1.23 -1.38
CA ARG A 97 -2.28 -0.74 -2.77
C ARG A 97 -1.06 0.07 -3.18
N ILE A 98 -0.57 0.96 -2.31
CA ILE A 98 0.68 1.73 -2.54
C ILE A 98 1.86 0.77 -2.77
N ASN A 99 2.04 -0.21 -1.88
CA ASN A 99 3.15 -1.16 -1.98
C ASN A 99 3.11 -1.95 -3.29
N ARG A 100 1.94 -2.44 -3.70
CA ARG A 100 1.75 -3.13 -4.98
C ARG A 100 2.03 -2.22 -6.17
N SER A 101 1.58 -0.97 -6.13
CA SER A 101 1.86 0.02 -7.19
C SER A 101 3.36 0.25 -7.36
N CYS A 102 4.14 0.32 -6.27
CA CYS A 102 5.60 0.42 -6.36
C CYS A 102 6.20 -0.76 -7.13
N THR A 103 5.81 -2.00 -6.81
CA THR A 103 6.27 -3.20 -7.51
C THR A 103 5.96 -3.13 -9.01
N HIS A 104 4.71 -2.85 -9.36
CA HIS A 104 4.27 -2.82 -10.75
C HIS A 104 4.91 -1.68 -11.55
N GLN A 105 5.09 -0.49 -10.96
CA GLN A 105 5.82 0.59 -11.63
C GLN A 105 7.30 0.23 -11.86
N ILE A 106 7.96 -0.44 -10.90
CA ILE A 106 9.33 -0.92 -11.08
C ILE A 106 9.42 -1.94 -12.23
N GLU A 107 8.48 -2.88 -12.32
CA GLU A 107 8.43 -3.88 -13.40
C GLU A 107 8.20 -3.24 -14.78
N ALA A 108 7.28 -2.27 -14.85
CA ALA A 108 7.02 -1.52 -16.08
C ALA A 108 8.26 -0.75 -16.54
N LEU A 109 8.90 -0.01 -15.64
CA LEU A 109 10.12 0.77 -15.96
C LEU A 109 11.29 -0.12 -16.39
N ARG A 110 11.47 -1.29 -15.76
CA ARG A 110 12.48 -2.27 -16.21
C ARG A 110 12.21 -2.77 -17.63
N SER A 111 10.95 -2.97 -17.97
CA SER A 111 10.56 -3.41 -19.32
C SER A 111 10.83 -2.31 -20.35
N LEU A 112 10.47 -1.06 -20.05
CA LEU A 112 10.76 0.10 -20.90
C LEU A 112 12.27 0.32 -21.09
N LEU A 113 13.07 0.25 -20.02
CA LEU A 113 14.53 0.33 -20.12
C LEU A 113 15.12 -0.77 -21.00
N SER A 114 14.57 -1.98 -20.95
CA SER A 114 14.99 -3.08 -21.82
C SER A 114 14.67 -2.79 -23.29
N TYR A 115 13.50 -2.21 -23.56
CA TYR A 115 13.09 -1.79 -24.90
C TYR A 115 14.01 -0.69 -25.44
N GLU A 116 14.28 0.36 -24.66
CA GLU A 116 15.19 1.44 -25.06
C GLU A 116 16.62 0.96 -25.31
N LYS A 117 17.12 0.05 -24.48
CA LYS A 117 18.43 -0.57 -24.68
C LYS A 117 18.50 -1.33 -26.01
N GLU A 118 17.43 -2.02 -26.38
CA GLU A 118 17.35 -2.76 -27.64
C GLU A 118 17.26 -1.81 -28.84
N ASN A 119 16.44 -0.76 -28.76
CA ASN A 119 16.36 0.28 -29.78
C ASN A 119 17.72 0.91 -30.06
N LEU A 120 18.45 1.32 -29.01
CA LEU A 120 19.80 1.89 -29.13
C LEU A 120 20.79 0.93 -29.78
N ARG A 121 20.63 -0.39 -29.55
CA ARG A 121 21.45 -1.41 -30.20
C ARG A 121 21.15 -1.45 -31.70
N ILE A 122 19.88 -1.57 -32.08
CA ILE A 122 19.43 -1.62 -33.48
C ILE A 122 19.92 -0.39 -34.24
N THR A 123 19.67 0.81 -33.71
CA THR A 123 20.09 2.09 -34.32
C THR A 123 21.60 2.16 -34.53
N LYS A 124 22.40 1.64 -33.60
CA LYS A 124 23.88 1.61 -33.74
C LYS A 124 24.35 0.62 -34.79
N THR A 125 23.64 -0.49 -35.00
CA THR A 125 23.97 -1.49 -36.02
C THR A 125 23.46 -1.15 -37.44
N GLY A 126 22.66 -0.09 -37.60
CA GLY A 126 22.28 0.45 -38.91
C GLY A 126 21.29 -0.40 -39.71
N TYR A 127 20.49 -1.23 -39.04
CA TYR A 127 19.32 -1.90 -39.63
C TYR A 127 18.07 -1.04 -39.48
#